data_AF-S8BSW2-F1
#
_entry.id   AF-S8BSW2-F1
#
_cell.length_a   1.000
_cell.length_b   1.000
_cell.length_c   1.000
_cell.angle_alpha   90.00
_cell.angle_beta   90.00
_cell.angle_gamma   90.00
#
_symmetry.space_group_name_H-M   'P 1'
#
loop_
_entity.id
_entity.type
_entity.pdbx_description
1 polymer ?
#
loop_
_entity_poly.entity_id
_entity_poly.type
_entity_poly.pdbx_seq_one_letter_code
_entity_poly.pdbx_strand_id
1 'polypeptide(L)'
;MATMWGTMKFYHENQFKVVHESLRLLDASHSPKETTDHHHERTRQLGGVVQEWYTNLTEFTTQQKEYIKALNNWLKLNLIPIDTNLKDPSASSPARPESNPPIQLLLHAWNEYLQKLPDEAARSAINNFAAAVKTIWEHQKEELEFRNRCAESSKDLKRKTRDFENWYRKHFTEVEKDVVSEKQIAVEIAKKRLEEDEEAYRRQCVQVRDKSVMSLKTHLPELFRALSAFAGAGADMYSHLRNVA
;
A
#
# COMPACT_ATOMS: atom_id res chain seq x y z
N MET A 1 13.52 23.33 3.79
CA MET A 1 12.67 22.12 3.87
C MET A 1 11.79 22.05 5.13
N ALA A 2 12.07 22.81 6.21
CA ALA A 2 11.24 22.78 7.43
C ALA A 2 9.74 23.02 7.17
N THR A 3 9.39 24.04 6.39
CA THR A 3 8.00 24.36 6.03
C THR A 3 7.31 23.21 5.28
N MET A 4 7.99 22.59 4.30
CA MET A 4 7.43 21.46 3.54
C MET A 4 7.08 20.29 4.46
N TRP A 5 8.00 19.92 5.36
CA TRP A 5 7.77 18.84 6.32
C TRP A 5 6.71 19.19 7.37
N GLY A 6 6.67 20.45 7.83
CA GLY A 6 5.62 20.95 8.71
C GLY A 6 4.24 20.85 8.06
N THR A 7 4.12 21.22 6.79
CA THR A 7 2.89 21.05 6.01
C THR A 7 2.52 19.58 5.84
N MET A 8 3.48 18.71 5.52
CA MET A 8 3.25 17.27 5.37
C MET A 8 2.75 16.65 6.68
N LYS A 9 3.38 17.01 7.82
CA LYS A 9 2.96 16.61 9.16
C LYS A 9 1.51 16.99 9.42
N PHE A 10 1.16 18.26 9.17
CA PHE A 10 -0.21 18.76 9.38
C PHE A 10 -1.25 17.93 8.62
N TYR A 11 -0.99 17.62 7.34
CA TYR A 11 -1.92 16.81 6.55
C TYR A 11 -2.00 15.36 7.05
N HIS A 12 -0.89 14.73 7.38
CA HIS A 12 -0.90 13.36 7.90
C HIS A 12 -1.54 13.25 9.28
N GLU A 13 -1.40 14.25 10.15
CA GLU A 13 -2.08 14.29 11.45
C GLU A 13 -3.59 14.43 11.27
N ASN A 14 -4.05 15.24 10.31
CA ASN A 14 -5.46 15.37 10.00
C ASN A 14 -6.02 14.07 9.39
N GLN A 15 -5.28 13.44 8.46
CA GLN A 15 -5.64 12.13 7.91
C GLN A 15 -5.73 11.08 9.02
N PHE A 16 -4.76 11.05 9.93
CA PHE A 16 -4.76 10.15 11.08
C PHE A 16 -6.00 10.35 11.94
N LYS A 17 -6.34 11.59 12.32
CA LYS A 17 -7.54 11.90 13.12
C LYS A 17 -8.82 11.41 12.43
N VAL A 18 -9.00 11.79 11.16
CA VAL A 18 -10.18 11.39 10.37
C VAL A 18 -10.28 9.87 10.29
N VAL A 19 -9.19 9.19 9.96
CA VAL A 19 -9.16 7.73 9.82
C VAL A 19 -9.41 7.04 11.16
N HIS A 20 -8.73 7.48 12.21
CA HIS A 20 -8.86 6.90 13.55
C HIS A 20 -10.28 7.03 14.10
N GLU A 21 -10.92 8.18 13.93
CA GLU A 21 -12.30 8.41 14.37
C GLU A 21 -13.31 7.68 13.47
N SER A 22 -13.19 7.84 12.15
CA SER A 22 -14.16 7.30 11.19
C SER A 22 -14.13 5.77 11.12
N LEU A 23 -12.94 5.17 11.09
CA LEU A 23 -12.80 3.71 11.01
C LEU A 23 -13.20 3.02 12.32
N ARG A 24 -13.01 3.66 13.47
CA ARG A 24 -13.46 3.11 14.76
C ARG A 24 -14.99 2.97 14.79
N LEU A 25 -15.70 3.94 14.23
CA LEU A 25 -17.16 3.99 14.20
C LEU A 25 -17.77 3.30 12.96
N LEU A 26 -16.94 2.87 12.02
CA LEU A 26 -17.41 2.24 10.79
C LEU A 26 -18.12 0.91 11.09
N ASP A 27 -19.44 0.92 10.95
CA ASP A 27 -20.26 -0.29 10.89
C ASP A 27 -20.53 -0.67 9.43
N ALA A 28 -20.01 -1.84 9.04
CA ALA A 28 -20.17 -2.39 7.70
C ALA A 28 -21.36 -3.37 7.59
N SER A 29 -22.12 -3.58 8.67
CA SER A 29 -23.20 -4.57 8.76
C SER A 29 -24.28 -4.41 7.68
N HIS A 30 -24.59 -3.15 7.33
CA HIS A 30 -25.62 -2.79 6.34
C HIS A 30 -25.07 -2.55 4.93
N SER A 31 -23.76 -2.68 4.71
CA SER A 31 -23.16 -2.47 3.40
C SER A 31 -23.34 -3.70 2.49
N PRO A 32 -23.45 -3.52 1.15
CA PRO A 32 -23.35 -4.63 0.21
C PRO A 32 -22.04 -5.37 0.46
N LYS A 33 -22.10 -6.71 0.58
CA LYS A 33 -20.92 -7.50 0.97
C LYS A 33 -20.07 -7.83 -0.25
N GLU A 34 -20.71 -7.95 -1.39
CA GLU A 34 -20.15 -8.31 -2.67
C GLU A 34 -19.09 -7.31 -3.16
N THR A 35 -18.04 -7.87 -3.72
CA THR A 35 -17.01 -7.18 -4.48
C THR A 35 -17.51 -6.96 -5.90
N THR A 36 -17.56 -5.70 -6.30
CA THR A 36 -17.81 -5.32 -7.69
C THR A 36 -16.47 -5.23 -8.43
N ASP A 37 -16.52 -5.30 -9.76
CA ASP A 37 -15.32 -5.09 -10.58
C ASP A 37 -14.70 -3.71 -10.33
N HIS A 38 -15.54 -2.72 -10.00
CA HIS A 38 -15.08 -1.39 -9.57
C HIS A 38 -14.33 -1.44 -8.24
N HIS A 39 -14.85 -2.14 -7.22
CA HIS A 39 -14.15 -2.31 -5.94
C HIS A 39 -12.78 -2.95 -6.15
N HIS A 40 -12.74 -4.02 -6.95
CA HIS A 40 -11.50 -4.75 -7.25
C HIS A 40 -10.45 -3.86 -7.93
N GLU A 41 -10.86 -3.07 -8.93
CA GLU A 41 -9.97 -2.13 -9.61
C GLU A 41 -9.51 -0.98 -8.70
N ARG A 42 -10.38 -0.46 -7.82
CA ARG A 42 -9.99 0.57 -6.84
C ARG A 42 -8.98 0.06 -5.83
N THR A 43 -9.12 -1.17 -5.35
CA THR A 43 -8.13 -1.79 -4.46
C THR A 43 -6.79 -1.98 -5.17
N ARG A 44 -6.80 -2.38 -6.46
CA ARG A 44 -5.57 -2.47 -7.26
C ARG A 44 -4.88 -1.11 -7.40
N GLN A 45 -5.63 -0.07 -7.73
CA GLN A 45 -5.12 1.30 -7.86
C GLN A 45 -4.52 1.81 -6.55
N LEU A 46 -5.20 1.58 -5.43
CA LEU A 46 -4.68 1.91 -4.11
C LEU A 46 -3.33 1.21 -3.86
N GLY A 47 -3.23 -0.08 -4.18
CA GLY A 47 -1.98 -0.83 -4.06
C GLY A 47 -0.84 -0.21 -4.88
N GLY A 48 -1.14 0.24 -6.10
CA GLY A 48 -0.17 0.97 -6.94
C GLY A 48 0.32 2.26 -6.31
N VAL A 49 -0.60 3.11 -5.83
CA VAL A 49 -0.25 4.39 -5.18
C VAL A 49 0.60 4.18 -3.93
N VAL A 50 0.26 3.19 -3.09
CA VAL A 50 1.02 2.88 -1.87
C VAL A 50 2.42 2.38 -2.21
N GLN A 51 2.55 1.57 -3.27
CA GLN A 51 3.85 1.11 -3.74
C GLN A 51 4.71 2.27 -4.27
N GLU A 52 4.11 3.21 -4.99
CA GLU A 52 4.79 4.44 -5.42
C GLU A 52 5.26 5.28 -4.24
N TRP A 53 4.45 5.40 -3.18
CA TRP A 53 4.87 6.10 -1.95
C TRP A 53 6.11 5.45 -1.33
N TYR A 54 6.14 4.11 -1.27
CA TYR A 54 7.29 3.38 -0.74
C TYR A 54 8.55 3.65 -1.57
N THR A 55 8.46 3.53 -2.89
CA THR A 55 9.60 3.74 -3.80
C THR A 55 10.10 5.17 -3.72
N ASN A 56 9.20 6.15 -3.87
CA ASN A 56 9.55 7.57 -3.88
C ASN A 56 10.13 8.03 -2.54
N LEU A 57 9.58 7.57 -1.40
CA LEU A 57 10.13 7.90 -0.09
C LEU A 57 11.53 7.31 0.08
N THR A 58 11.72 6.05 -0.29
CA THR A 58 13.01 5.36 -0.19
C THR A 58 14.07 6.04 -1.04
N GLU A 59 13.73 6.36 -2.29
CA GLU A 59 14.62 7.05 -3.20
C GLU A 59 14.97 8.46 -2.70
N PHE A 60 13.96 9.24 -2.27
CA PHE A 60 14.17 10.57 -1.73
C PHE A 60 15.11 10.57 -0.52
N THR A 61 14.88 9.68 0.47
CA THR A 61 15.72 9.66 1.68
C THR A 61 17.15 9.19 1.38
N THR A 62 17.28 8.22 0.48
CA THR A 62 18.59 7.70 0.05
C THR A 62 19.38 8.78 -0.68
N GLN A 63 18.79 9.44 -1.67
CA GLN A 63 19.44 10.50 -2.43
C GLN A 63 19.85 11.68 -1.55
N GLN A 64 19.02 12.08 -0.58
CA GLN A 64 19.38 13.13 0.39
C GLN A 64 20.60 12.74 1.22
N LYS A 65 20.62 11.52 1.77
CA LYS A 65 21.74 10.99 2.57
C LYS A 65 23.03 10.91 1.73
N GLU A 66 22.94 10.41 0.51
CA GLU A 66 24.07 10.28 -0.41
C GLU A 66 24.64 11.63 -0.84
N TYR A 67 23.76 12.58 -1.20
CA TYR A 67 24.15 13.92 -1.61
C TYR A 67 24.94 14.64 -0.51
N ILE A 68 24.41 14.64 0.73
CA ILE A 68 25.08 15.31 1.85
C ILE A 68 26.39 14.61 2.22
N LYS A 69 26.46 13.28 2.12
CA LYS A 69 27.71 12.53 2.31
C LYS A 69 28.75 12.87 1.25
N ALA A 70 28.35 12.96 -0.03
CA ALA A 70 29.23 13.35 -1.12
C ALA A 70 29.76 14.78 -0.92
N LEU A 71 28.90 15.71 -0.51
CA LEU A 71 29.28 17.09 -0.24
C LEU A 71 30.26 17.22 0.94
N ASN A 72 30.05 16.46 2.02
CA ASN A 72 30.99 16.38 3.14
C ASN A 72 32.36 15.82 2.71
N ASN A 73 32.37 14.78 1.87
CA ASN A 73 33.61 14.18 1.36
C ASN A 73 34.35 15.15 0.42
N TRP A 74 33.62 15.82 -0.47
CA TRP A 74 34.18 16.84 -1.34
C TRP A 74 34.82 17.96 -0.53
N LEU A 75 34.13 18.48 0.49
CA LEU A 75 34.69 19.54 1.34
C LEU A 75 35.97 19.08 2.03
N LYS A 76 35.99 17.87 2.60
CA LYS A 76 37.21 17.30 3.21
C LYS A 76 38.40 17.28 2.26
N LEU A 77 38.20 16.86 1.01
CA LEU A 77 39.28 16.80 0.00
C LEU A 77 39.80 18.18 -0.39
N ASN A 78 38.95 19.21 -0.36
CA ASN A 78 39.35 20.59 -0.67
C ASN A 78 39.95 21.34 0.53
N LEU A 79 39.82 20.79 1.75
CA LEU A 79 40.43 21.35 2.96
C LEU A 79 41.80 20.75 3.27
N ILE A 80 42.22 19.68 2.60
CA ILE A 80 43.59 19.16 2.70
C ILE A 80 44.53 20.24 2.12
N PRO A 81 45.47 20.79 2.91
CA PRO A 81 46.48 21.69 2.36
C PRO A 81 47.22 20.94 1.26
N ILE A 82 47.22 21.47 0.04
CA ILE A 82 48.17 21.02 -0.97
C ILE A 82 49.54 21.30 -0.35
N ASP A 83 50.37 20.26 -0.18
CA ASP A 83 51.75 20.39 0.26
C ASP A 83 52.50 21.33 -0.69
N THR A 84 52.44 22.64 -0.42
CA THR A 84 53.34 23.62 -1.04
C THR A 84 54.68 23.52 -0.31
N ASN A 85 55.28 22.33 -0.38
CA ASN A 85 56.65 22.07 0.02
C ASN A 85 57.61 22.42 -1.13
N LEU A 86 57.38 23.56 -1.80
CA LEU A 86 58.41 24.30 -2.51
C LEU A 86 58.81 25.46 -1.60
N LYS A 87 59.78 25.15 -0.72
CA LYS A 87 60.46 26.09 0.16
C LYS A 87 60.96 27.30 -0.63
N ASP A 88 60.32 28.44 -0.44
CA ASP A 88 60.99 29.74 -0.57
C ASP A 88 61.22 30.28 0.85
N PRO A 89 62.48 30.43 1.31
CA PRO A 89 62.77 30.91 2.67
C PRO A 89 62.44 32.39 2.89
N SER A 90 61.97 33.12 1.87
CA SER A 90 61.75 34.57 1.94
C SER A 90 60.29 35.00 2.08
N ALA A 91 59.32 34.09 1.99
CA ALA A 91 57.91 34.43 2.11
C ALA A 91 57.45 34.42 3.58
N SER A 92 57.52 35.58 4.23
CA SER A 92 56.78 35.88 5.46
C SER A 92 55.28 36.04 5.13
N SER A 93 54.65 34.96 4.68
CA SER A 93 53.20 34.88 4.59
C SER A 93 52.64 34.51 5.96
N PRO A 94 51.71 35.29 6.53
CA PRO A 94 51.07 34.89 7.79
C PRO A 94 50.37 33.56 7.53
N ALA A 95 50.65 32.57 8.38
CA ALA A 95 49.94 31.29 8.37
C ALA A 95 48.44 31.58 8.27
N ARG A 96 47.83 31.17 7.15
CA ARG A 96 46.39 31.33 6.94
C ARG A 96 45.71 30.65 8.14
N PRO A 97 44.83 31.33 8.90
CA PRO A 97 44.19 30.67 10.02
C PRO A 97 43.50 29.41 9.50
N GLU A 98 43.72 28.29 10.18
CA GLU A 98 42.99 27.03 10.05
C GLU A 98 41.51 27.21 10.47
N SER A 99 40.85 28.22 9.93
CA SER A 99 39.44 28.44 10.14
C SER A 99 38.72 27.51 9.17
N ASN A 100 38.23 26.38 9.70
CA ASN A 100 37.22 25.56 9.04
C ASN A 100 36.16 26.49 8.42
N PRO A 101 35.80 26.30 7.15
CA PRO A 101 34.86 27.19 6.49
C PRO A 101 33.51 27.12 7.22
N PRO A 102 32.77 28.25 7.36
CA PRO A 102 31.51 28.29 8.12
C PRO A 102 30.50 27.21 7.72
N ILE A 103 30.51 26.81 6.44
CA ILE A 103 29.64 25.76 5.90
C ILE A 103 29.95 24.35 6.45
N GLN A 104 31.15 24.09 6.96
CA GLN A 104 31.55 22.78 7.47
C GLN A 104 30.70 22.34 8.65
N LEU A 105 30.41 23.25 9.58
CA LEU A 105 29.56 22.97 10.73
C LEU A 105 28.15 22.56 10.30
N LEU A 106 27.58 23.30 9.36
CA LEU A 106 26.26 23.01 8.79
C LEU A 106 26.23 21.63 8.11
N LEU A 107 27.23 21.30 7.30
CA LEU A 107 27.28 20.02 6.57
C LEU A 107 27.45 18.81 7.50
N HIS A 108 28.23 18.96 8.57
CA HIS A 108 28.38 17.92 9.59
C HIS A 108 27.08 17.72 10.37
N ALA A 109 26.46 18.80 10.85
CA ALA A 109 25.18 18.74 11.54
C ALA A 109 24.08 18.14 10.64
N TRP A 110 24.03 18.56 9.37
CA TRP A 110 23.04 18.05 8.42
C TRP A 110 23.24 16.56 8.16
N ASN A 111 24.47 16.12 7.96
CA ASN A 111 24.76 14.69 7.81
C ASN A 111 24.34 13.91 9.06
N GLU A 112 24.73 14.38 10.26
CA GLU A 112 24.40 13.71 11.51
C GLU A 112 22.89 13.56 11.71
N TYR A 113 22.12 14.64 11.51
CA TYR A 113 20.68 14.58 11.68
C TYR A 113 19.99 13.73 10.62
N LEU A 114 20.43 13.78 9.35
CA LEU A 114 19.87 12.94 8.29
C LEU A 114 20.06 11.44 8.58
N GLN A 115 21.20 11.04 9.15
CA GLN A 115 21.43 9.64 9.53
C GLN A 115 20.54 9.18 10.69
N LYS A 116 20.07 10.12 11.52
CA LYS A 116 19.21 9.85 12.69
C LYS A 116 17.71 9.94 12.37
N LEU A 117 17.33 10.34 11.16
CA LEU A 117 15.91 10.39 10.78
C LEU A 117 15.26 9.00 10.85
N PRO A 118 14.02 8.89 11.35
CA PRO A 118 13.33 7.62 11.48
C PRO A 118 12.66 7.18 10.16
N ASP A 119 13.40 7.15 9.05
CA ASP A 119 12.84 6.80 7.74
C ASP A 119 12.41 5.32 7.63
N GLU A 120 13.11 4.43 8.33
CA GLU A 120 12.79 3.00 8.31
C GLU A 120 11.40 2.69 8.88
N ALA A 121 10.99 3.38 9.95
CA ALA A 121 9.66 3.20 10.54
C ALA A 121 8.55 3.60 9.56
N ALA A 122 8.73 4.72 8.84
CA ALA A 122 7.78 5.15 7.82
C ALA A 122 7.73 4.18 6.63
N ARG A 123 8.90 3.74 6.12
CA ARG A 123 8.98 2.77 5.02
C ARG A 123 8.34 1.43 5.40
N SER A 124 8.60 0.94 6.61
CA SER A 124 7.98 -0.28 7.13
C SER A 124 6.45 -0.15 7.21
N ALA A 125 5.93 0.97 7.72
CA ALA A 125 4.49 1.21 7.80
C ALA A 125 3.83 1.25 6.40
N ILE A 126 4.45 1.90 5.42
CA ILE A 126 3.97 1.91 4.02
C ILE A 126 3.97 0.48 3.47
N ASN A 127 5.05 -0.27 3.64
CA ASN A 127 5.18 -1.62 3.11
C ASN A 127 4.16 -2.59 3.75
N ASN A 128 3.94 -2.48 5.07
CA ASN A 128 2.93 -3.26 5.78
C ASN A 128 1.52 -2.93 5.26
N PHE A 129 1.23 -1.65 5.01
CA PHE A 129 -0.04 -1.26 4.40
C PHE A 129 -0.17 -1.77 2.95
N ALA A 130 0.90 -1.74 2.16
CA ALA A 130 0.92 -2.30 0.80
C ALA A 130 0.59 -3.79 0.81
N ALA A 131 1.19 -4.56 1.72
CA ALA A 131 0.92 -5.98 1.91
C ALA A 131 -0.56 -6.22 2.29
N ALA A 132 -1.09 -5.42 3.22
CA ALA A 132 -2.49 -5.45 3.61
C ALA A 132 -3.45 -5.22 2.42
N VAL A 133 -3.17 -4.21 1.58
CA VAL A 133 -3.97 -3.92 0.37
C VAL A 133 -3.86 -5.05 -0.65
N LYS A 134 -2.67 -5.63 -0.84
CA LYS A 134 -2.46 -6.77 -1.73
C LYS A 134 -3.29 -7.98 -1.28
N THR A 135 -3.28 -8.29 0.01
CA THR A 135 -4.11 -9.37 0.56
C THR A 135 -5.60 -9.12 0.36
N ILE A 136 -6.07 -7.87 0.48
CA ILE A 136 -7.48 -7.54 0.17
C ILE A 136 -7.78 -7.82 -1.31
N TRP A 137 -6.89 -7.38 -2.21
CA TRP A 137 -7.04 -7.59 -3.65
C TRP A 137 -7.10 -9.08 -4.03
N GLU A 138 -6.27 -9.91 -3.40
CA GLU A 138 -6.26 -11.37 -3.60
C GLU A 138 -7.58 -12.00 -3.15
N HIS A 139 -8.09 -11.66 -1.96
CA HIS A 139 -9.40 -12.13 -1.49
C HIS A 139 -10.54 -11.70 -2.41
N GLN A 140 -10.53 -10.45 -2.88
CA GLN A 140 -11.49 -9.93 -3.85
C GLN A 140 -11.45 -10.72 -5.16
N LYS A 141 -10.25 -11.05 -5.65
CA LYS A 141 -10.07 -11.86 -6.85
C LYS A 141 -10.71 -13.25 -6.66
N GLU A 142 -10.43 -13.92 -5.55
CA GLU A 142 -11.02 -15.22 -5.22
C GLU A 142 -12.56 -15.13 -5.19
N GLU A 143 -13.12 -14.09 -4.56
CA GLU A 143 -14.56 -13.86 -4.54
C GLU A 143 -15.16 -13.76 -5.96
N LEU A 144 -14.48 -13.07 -6.89
CA LEU A 144 -14.93 -12.97 -8.28
C LEU A 144 -14.87 -14.33 -9.01
N GLU A 145 -13.93 -15.20 -8.65
CA GLU A 145 -13.89 -16.58 -9.16
C GLU A 145 -15.09 -17.41 -8.68
N PHE A 146 -15.52 -17.26 -7.42
CA PHE A 146 -16.77 -17.87 -6.92
C PHE A 146 -18.01 -17.33 -7.65
N ARG A 147 -18.06 -16.02 -7.91
CA ARG A 147 -19.14 -15.40 -8.71
C ARG A 147 -19.22 -16.02 -10.11
N ASN A 148 -18.08 -16.22 -10.76
CA ASN A 148 -18.02 -16.83 -12.09
C ASN A 148 -18.49 -18.29 -12.07
N ARG A 149 -18.11 -19.07 -11.05
CA ARG A 149 -18.61 -20.44 -10.85
C ARG A 149 -20.13 -20.49 -10.70
N CYS A 150 -20.73 -19.58 -9.95
CA CYS A 150 -22.19 -19.48 -9.83
C CYS A 150 -22.84 -19.22 -11.20
N ALA A 151 -22.26 -18.33 -12.01
CA ALA A 151 -22.75 -18.05 -13.36
C ALA A 151 -22.67 -19.28 -14.29
N GLU A 152 -21.60 -20.07 -14.19
CA GLU A 152 -21.44 -21.34 -14.92
C GLU A 152 -22.47 -22.39 -14.49
N SER A 153 -22.64 -22.62 -13.19
CA SER A 153 -23.65 -23.56 -12.65
C SER A 153 -25.07 -23.12 -13.02
N SER A 154 -25.36 -21.81 -13.01
CA SER A 154 -26.65 -21.26 -13.46
C SER A 154 -26.89 -21.53 -14.95
N LYS A 155 -25.86 -21.41 -15.78
CA LYS A 155 -25.92 -21.71 -17.22
C LYS A 155 -26.13 -23.20 -17.47
N ASP A 156 -25.47 -24.08 -16.71
CA ASP A 156 -25.66 -25.53 -16.79
C ASP A 156 -27.09 -25.93 -16.42
N LEU A 157 -27.63 -25.40 -15.31
CA LEU A 157 -29.00 -25.63 -14.88
C LEU A 157 -30.00 -25.19 -15.95
N LYS A 158 -29.86 -23.98 -16.49
CA LYS A 158 -30.73 -23.47 -17.56
C LYS A 158 -30.69 -24.36 -18.80
N ARG A 159 -29.49 -24.84 -19.19
CA ARG A 159 -29.33 -25.75 -20.33
C ARG A 159 -30.05 -27.07 -20.07
N LYS A 160 -29.78 -27.75 -18.94
CA LYS A 160 -30.38 -29.04 -18.60
C LYS A 160 -31.90 -28.96 -18.44
N THR A 161 -32.40 -27.88 -17.83
CA THR A 161 -33.85 -27.64 -17.69
C THR A 161 -34.51 -27.53 -19.05
N ARG A 162 -33.95 -26.70 -19.95
CA ARG A 162 -34.47 -26.56 -21.32
C ARG A 162 -34.40 -27.87 -22.11
N ASP A 163 -33.30 -28.60 -21.98
CA ASP A 163 -33.11 -29.89 -22.67
C ASP A 163 -34.13 -30.92 -22.17
N PHE A 164 -34.41 -30.94 -20.86
CA PHE A 164 -35.45 -31.76 -20.25
C PHE A 164 -36.85 -31.36 -20.75
N GLU A 165 -37.22 -30.08 -20.72
CA GLU A 165 -38.53 -29.60 -21.18
C GLU A 165 -38.78 -29.90 -22.66
N ASN A 166 -37.77 -29.68 -23.51
CA ASN A 166 -37.85 -29.97 -24.93
C ASN A 166 -38.00 -31.46 -25.21
N TRP A 167 -37.26 -32.30 -24.48
CA TRP A 167 -37.36 -33.74 -24.59
C TRP A 167 -38.72 -34.24 -24.09
N TYR A 168 -39.18 -33.76 -22.94
CA TYR A 168 -40.46 -34.14 -22.34
C TYR A 168 -41.62 -33.79 -23.27
N ARG A 169 -41.62 -32.59 -23.87
CA ARG A 169 -42.64 -32.17 -24.84
C ARG A 169 -42.72 -33.08 -26.08
N LYS A 170 -41.57 -33.57 -26.55
CA LYS A 170 -41.50 -34.43 -27.74
C LYS A 170 -41.92 -35.87 -27.48
N HIS A 171 -41.79 -36.35 -26.24
CA HIS A 171 -41.90 -37.77 -25.92
C HIS A 171 -42.89 -38.09 -24.79
N PHE A 172 -43.73 -37.13 -24.40
CA PHE A 172 -44.68 -37.24 -23.28
C PHE A 172 -45.63 -38.45 -23.35
N THR A 173 -45.99 -38.93 -24.55
CA THR A 173 -46.98 -39.99 -24.75
C THR A 173 -46.40 -41.41 -24.86
N GLU A 174 -45.08 -41.56 -25.05
CA GLU A 174 -44.47 -42.84 -25.47
C GLU A 174 -43.31 -43.32 -24.57
N VAL A 175 -43.03 -42.64 -23.45
CA VAL A 175 -41.82 -42.91 -22.67
C VAL A 175 -42.08 -43.52 -21.31
N GLU A 176 -41.24 -44.49 -20.97
CA GLU A 176 -41.17 -45.12 -19.66
C GLU A 176 -40.85 -44.11 -18.54
N LYS A 177 -41.52 -44.28 -17.40
CA LYS A 177 -41.35 -43.40 -16.22
C LYS A 177 -39.90 -43.33 -15.72
N ASP A 178 -39.09 -44.37 -15.92
CA ASP A 178 -37.68 -44.40 -15.52
C ASP A 178 -36.82 -43.41 -16.32
N VAL A 179 -37.02 -43.29 -17.63
CA VAL A 179 -36.24 -42.34 -18.45
C VAL A 179 -36.60 -40.89 -18.11
N VAL A 180 -37.85 -40.64 -17.72
CA VAL A 180 -38.29 -39.33 -17.22
C VAL A 180 -37.64 -39.03 -15.87
N SER A 181 -37.59 -40.00 -14.96
CA SER A 181 -37.01 -39.83 -13.61
C SER A 181 -35.50 -39.58 -13.68
N GLU A 182 -34.77 -40.31 -14.53
CA GLU A 182 -33.33 -40.09 -14.75
C GLU A 182 -33.01 -38.66 -15.22
N LYS A 183 -33.79 -38.14 -16.19
CA LYS A 183 -33.57 -36.79 -16.70
C LYS A 183 -33.97 -35.71 -15.68
N GLN A 184 -34.99 -35.96 -14.87
CA GLN A 184 -35.34 -35.09 -13.73
C GLN A 184 -34.22 -35.07 -12.69
N ILE A 185 -33.63 -36.23 -12.36
CA ILE A 185 -32.50 -36.32 -11.44
C ILE A 185 -31.32 -35.48 -11.94
N ALA A 186 -31.02 -35.50 -13.24
CA ALA A 186 -29.94 -34.70 -13.82
C ALA A 186 -30.17 -33.18 -13.66
N VAL A 187 -31.41 -32.71 -13.74
CA VAL A 187 -31.79 -31.30 -13.47
C VAL A 187 -31.64 -30.99 -11.99
N GLU A 188 -32.11 -31.87 -11.11
CA GLU A 188 -32.01 -31.66 -9.66
C GLU A 188 -30.56 -31.66 -9.15
N ILE A 189 -29.69 -32.51 -9.71
CA ILE A 189 -28.25 -32.46 -9.42
C ILE A 189 -27.66 -31.10 -9.80
N ALA A 190 -28.03 -30.56 -10.97
CA ALA A 190 -27.54 -29.25 -11.40
C ALA A 190 -28.08 -28.11 -10.53
N LYS A 191 -29.34 -28.22 -10.08
CA LYS A 191 -29.95 -27.27 -9.16
C LYS A 191 -29.25 -27.27 -7.81
N LYS A 192 -29.05 -28.45 -7.23
CA LYS A 192 -28.30 -28.60 -5.97
C LYS A 192 -26.89 -28.04 -6.09
N ARG A 193 -26.22 -28.27 -7.23
CA ARG A 193 -24.88 -27.71 -7.47
C ARG A 193 -24.87 -26.19 -7.48
N LEU A 194 -25.85 -25.56 -8.12
CA LEU A 194 -26.00 -24.10 -8.09
C LEU A 194 -26.23 -23.59 -6.66
N GLU A 195 -27.10 -24.24 -5.89
CA GLU A 195 -27.36 -23.88 -4.49
C GLU A 195 -26.08 -23.95 -3.63
N GLU A 196 -25.26 -25.00 -3.81
CA GLU A 196 -23.96 -25.16 -3.13
C GLU A 196 -22.96 -24.07 -3.52
N ASP A 197 -22.85 -23.74 -4.82
CA ASP A 197 -21.96 -22.69 -5.32
C ASP A 197 -22.41 -21.30 -4.83
N GLU A 198 -23.70 -21.00 -4.82
CA GLU A 198 -24.27 -19.74 -4.31
C GLU A 198 -24.08 -19.59 -2.79
N GLU A 199 -24.21 -20.67 -2.03
CA GLU A 199 -23.92 -20.64 -0.60
C GLU A 199 -22.43 -20.39 -0.34
N ALA A 200 -21.54 -21.05 -1.07
CA ALA A 200 -20.10 -20.83 -0.98
C ALA A 200 -19.73 -19.37 -1.34
N TYR A 201 -20.31 -18.83 -2.41
CA TYR A 201 -20.11 -17.44 -2.82
C TYR A 201 -20.55 -16.46 -1.72
N ARG A 202 -21.76 -16.61 -1.16
CA ARG A 202 -22.25 -15.75 -0.07
C ARG A 202 -21.33 -15.77 1.16
N ARG A 203 -20.81 -16.94 1.54
CA ARG A 203 -19.83 -17.06 2.64
C ARG A 203 -18.54 -16.31 2.30
N GLN A 204 -18.05 -16.43 1.06
CA GLN A 204 -16.85 -15.73 0.62
C GLN A 204 -17.04 -14.20 0.66
N CYS A 205 -18.16 -13.66 0.17
CA CYS A 205 -18.45 -12.22 0.22
C CYS A 205 -18.36 -11.65 1.63
N VAL A 206 -18.94 -12.36 2.62
CA VAL A 206 -18.86 -11.96 4.04
C VAL A 206 -17.40 -11.95 4.51
N GLN A 207 -16.65 -13.03 4.24
CA GLN A 207 -15.26 -13.14 4.67
C GLN A 207 -14.36 -12.05 4.05
N VAL A 208 -14.50 -11.79 2.74
CA VAL A 208 -13.73 -10.73 2.07
C VAL A 208 -14.05 -9.38 2.68
N ARG A 209 -15.33 -9.09 2.92
CA ARG A 209 -15.75 -7.83 3.55
C ARG A 209 -15.15 -7.66 4.95
N ASP A 210 -15.28 -8.67 5.80
CA ASP A 210 -14.80 -8.63 7.18
C ASP A 210 -13.28 -8.48 7.24
N LYS A 211 -12.55 -9.28 6.46
CA LYS A 211 -11.08 -9.19 6.36
C LYS A 211 -10.63 -7.84 5.83
N SER A 212 -11.31 -7.29 4.83
CA SER A 212 -10.96 -5.98 4.25
C SER A 212 -11.15 -4.86 5.27
N VAL A 213 -12.30 -4.83 5.94
CA VAL A 213 -12.60 -3.80 6.95
C VAL A 213 -11.62 -3.90 8.11
N MET A 214 -11.38 -5.11 8.63
CA MET A 214 -10.42 -5.32 9.72
C MET A 214 -9.00 -4.91 9.34
N SER A 215 -8.56 -5.29 8.14
CA SER A 215 -7.24 -4.93 7.62
C SER A 215 -7.07 -3.42 7.51
N LEU A 216 -8.06 -2.71 6.96
CA LEU A 216 -8.04 -1.24 6.86
C LEU A 216 -8.09 -0.56 8.24
N LYS A 217 -8.92 -1.04 9.17
CA LYS A 217 -9.02 -0.55 10.55
C LYS A 217 -7.68 -0.65 11.29
N THR A 218 -6.91 -1.69 11.03
CA THR A 218 -5.61 -1.91 11.67
C THR A 218 -4.51 -1.09 11.01
N HIS A 219 -4.35 -1.17 9.70
CA HIS A 219 -3.13 -0.68 9.05
C HIS A 219 -3.19 0.79 8.63
N LEU A 220 -4.37 1.33 8.33
CA LEU A 220 -4.50 2.72 7.86
C LEU A 220 -4.17 3.76 8.95
N PRO A 221 -4.60 3.59 10.22
CA PRO A 221 -4.15 4.48 11.29
C PRO A 221 -2.64 4.38 11.55
N GLU A 222 -2.08 3.17 11.55
CA GLU A 222 -0.64 2.95 11.76
C GLU A 222 0.19 3.65 10.68
N LEU A 223 -0.25 3.57 9.42
CA LEU A 223 0.37 4.27 8.29
C LEU A 223 0.46 5.78 8.54
N PHE A 224 -0.68 6.43 8.80
CA PHE A 224 -0.70 7.89 8.97
C PHE A 224 0.01 8.34 10.25
N ARG A 225 0.01 7.52 11.31
CA ARG A 225 0.81 7.80 12.52
C ARG A 225 2.31 7.82 12.18
N ALA A 226 2.80 6.80 11.48
CA ALA A 226 4.21 6.70 11.10
C ALA A 226 4.63 7.84 10.16
N LEU A 227 3.79 8.16 9.15
CA LEU A 227 4.04 9.27 8.24
C LEU A 227 4.04 10.63 8.94
N SER A 228 3.13 10.85 9.89
CA SER A 228 3.09 12.07 10.71
C SER A 228 4.35 12.21 11.57
N ALA A 229 4.76 11.12 12.23
CA ALA A 229 5.96 11.11 13.07
C ALA A 229 7.24 11.39 12.25
N PHE A 230 7.37 10.75 11.08
CA PHE A 230 8.48 10.98 10.18
C PHE A 230 8.52 12.41 9.65
N ALA A 231 7.37 12.95 9.23
CA ALA A 231 7.28 14.34 8.78
C ALA A 231 7.59 15.33 9.91
N GLY A 232 7.17 15.04 11.15
CA GLY A 232 7.55 15.82 12.33
C GLY A 232 9.05 15.82 12.59
N ALA A 233 9.68 14.64 12.59
CA ALA A 233 11.13 14.53 12.74
C ALA A 233 11.88 15.31 11.64
N GLY A 234 11.40 15.26 10.40
CA GLY A 234 11.93 16.06 9.30
C GLY A 234 11.79 17.57 9.53
N ALA A 235 10.62 18.03 9.98
CA ALA A 235 10.36 19.44 10.28
C ALA A 235 11.28 19.97 11.40
N ASP A 236 11.43 19.19 12.48
CA ASP A 236 12.26 19.54 13.62
C ASP A 236 13.74 19.57 13.21
N MET A 237 14.22 18.55 12.50
CA MET A 237 15.58 18.52 11.96
C MET A 237 15.90 19.76 11.14
N TYR A 238 15.07 20.08 10.13
CA TYR A 238 15.35 21.23 9.25
C TYR A 238 15.19 22.57 9.96
N SER A 239 14.39 22.63 11.03
CA SER A 239 14.29 23.83 11.88
C SER A 239 15.54 24.01 12.73
N HIS A 240 16.08 22.94 13.31
CA HIS A 240 17.36 22.98 14.02
C HIS A 240 18.52 23.37 13.10
N LEU A 241 18.59 22.81 11.89
CA LEU A 241 19.62 23.14 10.91
C LEU A 241 19.65 24.62 10.53
N ARG A 242 18.48 25.27 10.49
CA ARG A 242 18.38 26.72 10.24
C ARG A 242 19.11 27.55 11.30
N ASN A 243 19.25 27.03 12.52
CA ASN A 243 19.92 27.72 13.63
C ASN A 243 21.41 27.37 13.74
N VAL A 244 21.91 26.42 12.93
CA VAL A 244 23.34 26.05 12.85
C VAL A 244 24.09 26.95 11.85
N ALA A 245 23.38 27.52 10.88
CA ALA A 245 23.89 28.42 9.84
C ALA A 245 23.80 29.90 10.26
#